data_AF-A0A8X8B3X3-F1
#
_entry.id   AF-A0A8X8B3X3-F1
#
_cell.length_a   1.000
_cell.length_b   1.000
_cell.length_c   1.000
_cell.angle_alpha   90.00
_cell.angle_beta   90.00
_cell.angle_gamma   90.00
#
_symmetry.space_group_name_H-M   'P 1'
#
loop_
_entity.id
_entity.type
_entity.pdbx_description
1 polymer ?
#
loop_
_entity_poly.entity_id
_entity_poly.type
_entity_poly.pdbx_seq_one_letter_code
_entity_poly.pdbx_strand_id
1 'polypeptide(L)'
;MQYKNLGRSGLKVSTLSFGAWVTFGNQLDVKEAKSILQCCRDHGVNFFDNAEVYANGRAEEIMGQAIRELGWRRSDVVVSTKIFWGGPGPNDKGLSRKHIVEGTKASLKRLDMDYVDVLYCHRPDASTPIEETVRAMNYVIDKGWAFYWGTSEWSAQQITEAWGAAERLDLVGPIVEQPEYNMFARHKVESEFLPLYTNHGIGLTTWSPLASGVLTGKYNKGAIPSDSRFALENYKNLANRSLVDDVLRKVSGLKPIADELGVTLAQLSIAWCASNPNVSSVITGATRESQIQENMKAVDVIPLLTPHVLDKIEQVIQSKPKRPESYPSIVHHSEAGDDHKTYTREEDITNAGQKSRITDEAFSEAAIVEIEAGEIYSLQRIKNTDIEDLDEVGSVTLELFTMGNGEVLMFGINSTNSCFSGGSSKQARQTKDFWREARILANLHHPNVVAFYGTMATVTEYMVNYSLVSGREKTDKIDTWRSAPFIF
;
A
#
# COMPACT_ATOMS: atom_id res chain seq x y z
N MET A 1 10.42 -8.93 19.51
CA MET A 1 9.41 -8.38 18.56
C MET A 1 10.01 -7.20 17.80
N GLN A 2 9.68 -7.07 16.50
CA GLN A 2 9.93 -5.84 15.75
C GLN A 2 8.64 -4.99 15.70
N TYR A 3 8.79 -3.67 15.56
CA TYR A 3 7.68 -2.74 15.43
C TYR A 3 7.79 -1.98 14.10
N LYS A 4 6.74 -2.05 13.27
CA LYS A 4 6.64 -1.35 11.99
C LYS A 4 5.65 -0.20 12.11
N ASN A 5 5.79 0.83 11.27
CA ASN A 5 4.74 1.83 11.10
C ASN A 5 3.51 1.18 10.44
N LEU A 6 2.32 1.64 10.83
CA LEU A 6 1.06 1.24 10.20
C LEU A 6 0.85 2.07 8.94
N GLY A 7 1.29 1.54 7.79
CA GLY A 7 1.42 2.30 6.56
C GLY A 7 2.34 3.50 6.73
N ARG A 8 2.00 4.62 6.09
CA ARG A 8 2.68 5.92 6.24
C ARG A 8 2.32 6.70 7.52
N SER A 9 1.54 6.13 8.44
CA SER A 9 1.17 6.81 9.69
C SER A 9 2.30 6.79 10.73
N GLY A 10 2.19 7.62 11.77
CA GLY A 10 3.11 7.60 12.91
C GLY A 10 2.89 6.44 13.90
N LEU A 11 1.79 5.69 13.78
CA LEU A 11 1.43 4.61 14.69
C LEU A 11 2.35 3.41 14.48
N LYS A 12 2.97 2.90 15.55
CA LYS A 12 3.83 1.71 15.51
C LYS A 12 3.11 0.48 16.06
N VAL A 13 3.03 -0.56 15.24
CA VAL A 13 2.43 -1.86 15.59
C VAL A 13 3.48 -2.96 15.57
N SER A 14 3.33 -3.95 16.44
CA SER A 14 4.16 -5.16 16.46
C SER A 14 3.93 -5.98 15.18
N THR A 15 5.01 -6.55 14.62
CA THR A 15 4.95 -7.37 13.39
C THR A 15 3.94 -8.52 13.48
N LEU A 16 3.72 -9.06 14.69
CA LEU A 16 2.61 -9.96 14.99
C LEU A 16 1.65 -9.28 15.97
N SER A 17 0.36 -9.51 15.80
CA SER A 17 -0.73 -9.01 16.66
C SER A 17 -1.66 -10.14 17.09
N PHE A 18 -2.58 -9.84 18.01
CA PHE A 18 -3.56 -10.80 18.52
C PHE A 18 -4.99 -10.36 18.27
N GLY A 19 -5.79 -11.22 17.63
CA GLY A 19 -7.21 -11.01 17.35
C GLY A 19 -8.13 -11.83 18.26
N ALA A 20 -9.20 -11.20 18.75
CA ALA A 20 -10.19 -11.83 19.64
C ALA A 20 -11.24 -12.73 18.93
N TRP A 21 -11.20 -12.82 17.60
CA TRP A 21 -12.21 -13.54 16.81
C TRP A 21 -12.25 -15.04 17.12
N VAL A 22 -13.47 -15.57 17.34
CA VAL A 22 -13.79 -16.95 17.77
C VAL A 22 -13.32 -17.30 19.19
N THR A 23 -12.28 -16.67 19.72
CA THR A 23 -11.64 -17.03 20.99
C THR A 23 -12.37 -16.41 22.19
N PHE A 24 -12.49 -15.08 22.26
CA PHE A 24 -13.06 -14.41 23.42
C PHE A 24 -14.58 -14.50 23.44
N GLY A 25 -15.16 -14.77 24.60
CA GLY A 25 -16.61 -14.85 24.82
C GLY A 25 -17.24 -16.18 24.40
N ASN A 26 -16.78 -16.76 23.28
CA ASN A 26 -17.25 -18.06 22.79
C ASN A 26 -16.44 -19.26 23.32
N GLN A 27 -15.16 -19.07 23.65
CA GLN A 27 -14.26 -20.16 24.07
C GLN A 27 -13.45 -19.85 25.34
N LEU A 28 -13.15 -18.57 25.58
CA LEU A 28 -12.36 -18.09 26.73
C LEU A 28 -13.16 -17.08 27.55
N ASP A 29 -13.04 -17.15 28.89
CA ASP A 29 -13.52 -16.11 29.79
C ASP A 29 -12.43 -15.08 30.11
N VAL A 30 -12.72 -14.12 30.99
CA VAL A 30 -11.81 -13.03 31.38
C VAL A 30 -10.47 -13.56 31.92
N LYS A 31 -10.49 -14.66 32.68
CA LYS A 31 -9.31 -15.25 33.30
C LYS A 31 -8.35 -15.80 32.26
N GLU A 32 -8.83 -16.61 31.31
CA GLU A 32 -7.97 -17.10 30.23
C GLU A 32 -7.56 -15.97 29.29
N ALA A 33 -8.46 -15.03 29.00
CA ALA A 33 -8.14 -13.86 28.18
C ALA A 33 -6.98 -13.05 28.78
N LYS A 34 -6.96 -12.81 30.10
CA LYS A 34 -5.82 -12.16 30.79
C LYS A 34 -4.51 -12.92 30.61
N SER A 35 -4.53 -14.25 30.76
CA SER A 35 -3.36 -15.11 30.58
C SER A 35 -2.80 -15.01 29.15
N ILE A 36 -3.67 -15.11 28.14
CA ILE A 36 -3.31 -14.97 26.73
C ILE A 36 -2.77 -13.57 26.41
N LEU A 37 -3.45 -12.52 26.88
CA LEU A 37 -3.07 -11.13 26.66
C LEU A 37 -1.72 -10.80 27.30
N GLN A 38 -1.46 -11.27 28.53
CA GLN A 38 -0.16 -11.11 29.18
C GLN A 38 0.94 -11.89 28.44
N CYS A 39 0.70 -13.16 28.06
CA CYS A 39 1.64 -13.93 27.26
C CYS A 39 1.98 -13.24 25.92
N CYS A 40 1.02 -12.56 25.27
CA CYS A 40 1.28 -11.73 24.10
C CYS A 40 2.19 -10.53 24.42
N ARG A 41 1.95 -9.80 25.52
CA ARG A 41 2.81 -8.68 25.97
C ARG A 41 4.22 -9.11 26.30
N ASP A 42 4.39 -10.25 26.94
CA ASP A 42 5.70 -10.79 27.33
C ASP A 42 6.57 -11.10 26.10
N HIS A 43 5.94 -11.39 24.96
CA HIS A 43 6.60 -11.55 23.65
C HIS A 43 6.71 -10.24 22.85
N GLY A 44 6.28 -9.10 23.42
CA GLY A 44 6.38 -7.77 22.83
C GLY A 44 5.24 -7.37 21.90
N VAL A 45 4.12 -8.10 21.86
CA VAL A 45 2.93 -7.66 21.10
C VAL A 45 2.41 -6.35 21.70
N ASN A 46 2.13 -5.34 20.87
CA ASN A 46 1.39 -4.15 21.30
C ASN A 46 0.03 -4.01 20.65
N PHE A 47 -0.24 -4.68 19.52
CA PHE A 47 -1.47 -4.51 18.76
C PHE A 47 -2.48 -5.64 19.01
N PHE A 48 -3.69 -5.25 19.41
CA PHE A 48 -4.80 -6.12 19.79
C PHE A 48 -6.07 -5.73 19.04
N ASP A 49 -6.72 -6.71 18.40
CA ASP A 49 -7.81 -6.50 17.46
C ASP A 49 -9.11 -7.18 17.90
N ASN A 50 -10.22 -6.45 17.79
CA ASN A 50 -11.55 -6.86 18.21
C ASN A 50 -12.63 -6.42 17.19
N ALA A 51 -13.92 -6.66 17.46
CA ALA A 51 -15.04 -6.10 16.69
C ALA A 51 -16.34 -6.13 17.49
N GLU A 52 -17.27 -5.20 17.23
CA GLU A 52 -18.57 -5.13 17.93
C GLU A 52 -19.40 -6.43 17.81
N VAL A 53 -19.24 -7.16 16.71
CA VAL A 53 -19.99 -8.38 16.41
C VAL A 53 -19.39 -9.63 17.07
N TYR A 54 -18.14 -9.58 17.55
CA TYR A 54 -17.46 -10.76 18.10
C TYR A 54 -18.11 -11.17 19.42
N ALA A 55 -18.72 -12.35 19.42
CA ALA A 55 -19.58 -12.86 20.50
C ALA A 55 -20.67 -11.84 20.91
N ASN A 56 -21.24 -11.11 19.94
CA ASN A 56 -22.24 -10.06 20.16
C ASN A 56 -21.77 -8.97 21.17
N GLY A 57 -20.53 -8.52 21.02
CA GLY A 57 -19.90 -7.49 21.86
C GLY A 57 -19.16 -8.05 23.08
N ARG A 58 -19.44 -9.29 23.50
CA ARG A 58 -18.80 -9.91 24.68
C ARG A 58 -17.27 -10.03 24.56
N ALA A 59 -16.74 -10.13 23.34
CA ALA A 59 -15.29 -10.14 23.12
C ALA A 59 -14.63 -8.80 23.46
N GLU A 60 -15.33 -7.67 23.30
CA GLU A 60 -14.87 -6.34 23.70
C GLU A 60 -14.92 -6.18 25.23
N GLU A 61 -16.01 -6.62 25.87
CA GLU A 61 -16.15 -6.63 27.34
C GLU A 61 -15.02 -7.40 28.02
N ILE A 62 -14.70 -8.59 27.50
CA ILE A 62 -13.63 -9.44 28.01
C ILE A 62 -12.25 -8.80 27.81
N MET A 63 -11.97 -8.23 26.64
CA MET A 63 -10.69 -7.57 26.37
C MET A 63 -10.50 -6.33 27.24
N GLY A 64 -11.54 -5.49 27.36
CA GLY A 64 -11.52 -4.29 28.18
C GLY A 64 -11.29 -4.59 29.66
N GLN A 65 -12.09 -5.51 30.22
CA GLN A 65 -11.91 -5.97 31.59
C GLN A 65 -10.52 -6.58 31.83
N ALA A 66 -10.02 -7.40 30.90
CA ALA A 66 -8.71 -8.01 31.03
C ALA A 66 -7.58 -6.98 31.03
N ILE A 67 -7.59 -6.00 30.12
CA ILE A 67 -6.58 -4.93 30.05
C ILE A 67 -6.61 -4.08 31.33
N ARG A 68 -7.80 -3.71 31.82
CA ARG A 68 -7.98 -2.98 33.08
C ARG A 68 -7.43 -3.74 34.28
N GLU A 69 -7.76 -5.03 34.41
CA GLU A 69 -7.29 -5.87 35.52
C GLU A 69 -5.80 -6.23 35.46
N LEU A 70 -5.19 -6.16 34.28
CA LEU A 70 -3.73 -6.29 34.12
C LEU A 70 -2.98 -4.98 34.39
N GLY A 71 -3.70 -3.86 34.58
CA GLY A 71 -3.12 -2.57 34.94
C GLY A 71 -2.20 -1.96 33.86
N TRP A 72 -2.35 -2.38 32.61
CA TRP A 72 -1.54 -1.84 31.52
C TRP A 72 -1.83 -0.36 31.28
N ARG A 73 -0.80 0.44 31.00
CA ARG A 73 -1.00 1.83 30.60
C ARG A 73 -1.59 1.86 29.19
N ARG A 74 -2.62 2.67 28.97
CA ARG A 74 -3.29 2.78 27.66
C ARG A 74 -2.35 3.17 26.51
N SER A 75 -1.26 3.89 26.82
CA SER A 75 -0.18 4.27 25.89
C SER A 75 0.72 3.13 25.43
N ASP A 76 0.72 1.99 26.13
CA ASP A 76 1.65 0.87 25.86
C ASP A 76 1.07 -0.16 24.87
N VAL A 77 -0.19 0.02 24.47
CA VAL A 77 -0.96 -0.86 23.61
C VAL A 77 -1.69 -0.08 22.53
N VAL A 78 -1.87 -0.75 21.39
CA VAL A 78 -2.67 -0.32 20.25
C VAL A 78 -3.89 -1.24 20.22
N VAL A 79 -5.09 -0.67 20.29
CA VAL A 79 -6.36 -1.41 20.30
C VAL A 79 -7.18 -1.02 19.08
N SER A 80 -7.66 -1.99 18.32
CA SER A 80 -8.65 -1.79 17.26
C SER A 80 -9.98 -2.44 17.54
N THR A 81 -11.04 -1.83 17.01
CA THR A 81 -12.33 -2.49 16.82
C THR A 81 -12.89 -2.19 15.44
N LYS A 82 -13.97 -2.88 15.06
CA LYS A 82 -14.60 -2.80 13.74
C LYS A 82 -16.10 -2.65 13.88
N ILE A 83 -16.67 -1.77 13.06
CA ILE A 83 -18.09 -1.46 13.02
C ILE A 83 -18.68 -1.95 11.69
N PHE A 84 -19.80 -2.69 11.78
CA PHE A 84 -20.74 -3.02 10.70
C PHE A 84 -21.99 -3.77 11.20
N TRP A 85 -21.94 -4.49 12.33
CA TRP A 85 -23.03 -5.35 12.83
C TRP A 85 -23.15 -5.25 14.36
N GLY A 86 -23.83 -4.21 14.85
CA GLY A 86 -24.04 -3.98 16.28
C GLY A 86 -25.34 -4.54 16.86
N GLY A 87 -26.32 -4.91 16.01
CA GLY A 87 -27.61 -5.40 16.49
C GLY A 87 -28.55 -5.92 15.40
N PRO A 88 -29.78 -6.34 15.79
CA PRO A 88 -30.79 -6.90 14.89
C PRO A 88 -31.63 -5.84 14.15
N GLY A 89 -31.61 -4.58 14.60
CA GLY A 89 -32.39 -3.50 14.02
C GLY A 89 -31.90 -3.08 12.62
N PRO A 90 -32.75 -2.39 11.82
CA PRO A 90 -32.41 -2.00 10.46
C PRO A 90 -31.25 -1.00 10.39
N ASN A 91 -31.06 -0.20 11.43
CA ASN A 91 -30.00 0.81 11.54
C ASN A 91 -28.88 0.40 12.51
N ASP A 92 -28.91 -0.84 13.04
CA ASP A 92 -27.90 -1.36 13.97
C ASP A 92 -26.75 -2.05 13.20
N LYS A 93 -26.59 -1.70 11.92
CA LYS A 93 -25.64 -2.30 10.98
C LYS A 93 -25.32 -1.37 9.80
N GLY A 94 -24.33 -1.77 9.00
CA GLY A 94 -23.83 -1.01 7.85
C GLY A 94 -22.84 0.07 8.27
N LEU A 95 -22.63 1.06 7.41
CA LEU A 95 -21.65 2.14 7.60
C LEU A 95 -22.28 3.54 7.56
N SER A 96 -23.60 3.62 7.69
CA SER A 96 -24.28 4.91 7.88
C SER A 96 -23.67 5.70 9.03
N ARG A 97 -23.72 7.03 8.94
CA ARG A 97 -23.25 7.93 10.00
C ARG A 97 -23.89 7.62 11.35
N LYS A 98 -25.15 7.17 11.34
CA LYS A 98 -25.87 6.71 12.55
C LYS A 98 -25.17 5.52 13.18
N HIS A 99 -24.97 4.42 12.43
CA HIS A 99 -24.37 3.20 12.98
C HIS A 99 -22.90 3.40 13.36
N ILE A 100 -22.11 4.12 12.56
CA ILE A 100 -20.71 4.43 12.91
C ILE A 100 -20.61 5.17 14.25
N VAL A 101 -21.44 6.20 14.47
CA VAL A 101 -21.39 6.98 15.72
C VAL A 101 -21.93 6.20 16.92
N GLU A 102 -23.03 5.45 16.76
CA GLU A 102 -23.65 4.71 17.87
C GLU A 102 -22.89 3.42 18.21
N GLY A 103 -22.47 2.66 17.19
CA GLY A 103 -21.64 1.45 17.33
C GLY A 103 -20.27 1.74 17.94
N THR A 104 -19.61 2.84 17.57
CA THR A 104 -18.34 3.25 18.20
C THR A 104 -18.52 3.52 19.69
N LYS A 105 -19.54 4.30 20.08
CA LYS A 105 -19.83 4.57 21.50
C LYS A 105 -20.16 3.29 22.28
N ALA A 106 -20.91 2.36 21.67
CA ALA A 106 -21.22 1.08 22.28
C ALA A 106 -19.95 0.22 22.47
N SER A 107 -19.05 0.21 21.48
CA SER A 107 -17.77 -0.50 21.53
C SER A 107 -16.84 0.07 22.59
N LEU A 108 -16.67 1.39 22.65
CA LEU A 108 -15.88 2.08 23.68
C LEU A 108 -16.40 1.78 25.09
N LYS A 109 -17.72 1.79 25.29
CA LYS A 109 -18.36 1.41 26.55
C LYS A 109 -18.08 -0.06 26.94
N ARG A 110 -18.06 -0.99 25.99
CA ARG A 110 -17.74 -2.41 26.25
C ARG A 110 -16.25 -2.61 26.53
N LEU A 111 -15.37 -1.94 25.77
CA LEU A 111 -13.92 -1.95 25.98
C LEU A 111 -13.48 -1.25 27.28
N ASP A 112 -14.34 -0.44 27.91
CA ASP A 112 -14.00 0.43 29.04
C ASP A 112 -12.83 1.37 28.71
N MET A 113 -12.91 2.02 27.55
CA MET A 113 -11.89 2.93 27.03
C MET A 113 -12.52 4.21 26.46
N ASP A 114 -11.83 5.34 26.61
CA ASP A 114 -12.22 6.61 25.98
C ASP A 114 -12.01 6.61 24.46
N TYR A 115 -11.04 5.82 23.96
CA TYR A 115 -10.67 5.74 22.55
C TYR A 115 -10.11 4.38 22.13
N VAL A 116 -10.28 4.04 20.84
CA VAL A 116 -9.47 3.02 20.13
C VAL A 116 -8.38 3.69 19.30
N ASP A 117 -7.28 3.01 19.03
CA ASP A 117 -6.23 3.58 18.17
C ASP A 117 -6.65 3.53 16.70
N VAL A 118 -7.30 2.44 16.28
CA VAL A 118 -7.82 2.27 14.92
C VAL A 118 -9.27 1.78 14.93
N LEU A 119 -10.16 2.52 14.28
CA LEU A 119 -11.54 2.07 14.01
C LEU A 119 -11.68 1.59 12.56
N TYR A 120 -12.13 0.35 12.36
CA TYR A 120 -12.31 -0.22 11.02
C TYR A 120 -13.77 -0.21 10.56
N CYS A 121 -13.99 0.08 9.28
CA CYS A 121 -15.14 -0.42 8.54
C CYS A 121 -15.00 -1.95 8.40
N HIS A 122 -15.82 -2.76 9.09
CA HIS A 122 -15.63 -4.22 9.11
C HIS A 122 -15.87 -4.87 7.73
N ARG A 123 -16.74 -4.30 6.90
CA ARG A 123 -17.00 -4.69 5.51
C ARG A 123 -17.37 -3.46 4.68
N PRO A 124 -17.29 -3.51 3.35
CA PRO A 124 -17.89 -2.46 2.52
C PRO A 124 -19.42 -2.49 2.64
N ASP A 125 -20.05 -1.32 2.63
CA ASP A 125 -21.51 -1.16 2.67
C ASP A 125 -22.01 -0.62 1.33
N ALA A 126 -22.70 -1.45 0.55
CA ALA A 126 -23.29 -1.04 -0.73
C ALA A 126 -24.54 -0.13 -0.57
N SER A 127 -25.06 0.03 0.64
CA SER A 127 -26.24 0.87 0.92
C SER A 127 -25.91 2.26 1.45
N THR A 128 -24.65 2.51 1.86
CA THR A 128 -24.18 3.82 2.35
C THR A 128 -23.17 4.42 1.37
N PRO A 129 -23.33 5.67 0.89
CA PRO A 129 -22.32 6.34 0.08
C PRO A 129 -20.96 6.42 0.80
N ILE A 130 -19.86 6.16 0.10
CA ILE A 130 -18.51 6.20 0.68
C ILE A 130 -18.18 7.58 1.28
N GLU A 131 -18.68 8.68 0.69
CA GLU A 131 -18.52 10.01 1.28
C GLU A 131 -19.16 10.13 2.68
N GLU A 132 -20.34 9.53 2.92
CA GLU A 132 -20.96 9.56 4.25
C GLU A 132 -20.11 8.79 5.26
N THR A 133 -19.62 7.61 4.86
CA THR A 133 -18.69 6.79 5.67
C THR A 133 -17.43 7.58 6.05
N VAL A 134 -16.78 8.24 5.08
CA VAL A 134 -15.57 9.06 5.31
C VAL A 134 -15.86 10.22 6.27
N ARG A 135 -16.97 10.95 6.08
CA ARG A 135 -17.41 12.02 6.99
C ARG A 135 -17.78 11.53 8.39
N ALA A 136 -18.28 10.30 8.51
CA ALA A 136 -18.61 9.68 9.79
C ALA A 136 -17.33 9.27 10.55
N MET A 137 -16.38 8.62 9.87
CA MET A 137 -15.09 8.23 10.46
C MET A 137 -14.27 9.44 10.90
N ASN A 138 -14.22 10.50 10.10
CA ASN A 138 -13.55 11.74 10.49
C ASN A 138 -14.19 12.40 11.71
N TYR A 139 -15.53 12.44 11.76
CA TYR A 139 -16.22 12.94 12.95
C TYR A 139 -15.93 12.10 14.22
N VAL A 140 -15.71 10.79 14.10
CA VAL A 140 -15.28 9.94 15.23
C VAL A 140 -13.87 10.33 15.69
N ILE A 141 -12.96 10.64 14.76
CA ILE A 141 -11.60 11.13 15.05
C ILE A 141 -11.64 12.52 15.71
N ASP A 142 -12.43 13.47 15.18
CA ASP A 142 -12.62 14.81 15.75
C ASP A 142 -13.20 14.80 17.18
N LYS A 143 -13.90 13.72 17.55
CA LYS A 143 -14.41 13.49 18.92
C LYS A 143 -13.41 12.79 19.83
N GLY A 144 -12.25 12.41 19.34
CA GLY A 144 -11.22 11.69 20.10
C GLY A 144 -11.59 10.24 20.43
N TRP A 145 -12.61 9.69 19.78
CA TRP A 145 -13.07 8.30 20.01
C TRP A 145 -12.24 7.27 19.23
N ALA A 146 -11.55 7.71 18.17
CA ALA A 146 -10.50 6.98 17.48
C ALA A 146 -9.35 7.92 17.12
N PHE A 147 -8.11 7.44 17.04
CA PHE A 147 -7.01 8.23 16.47
C PHE A 147 -6.89 8.08 14.96
N TYR A 148 -7.15 6.88 14.45
CA TYR A 148 -7.09 6.55 13.04
C TYR A 148 -8.29 5.70 12.62
N TRP A 149 -8.50 5.60 11.31
CA TRP A 149 -9.49 4.69 10.75
C TRP A 149 -8.94 3.88 9.58
N GLY A 150 -9.62 2.78 9.28
CA GLY A 150 -9.24 1.87 8.21
C GLY A 150 -10.41 1.05 7.68
N THR A 151 -10.12 0.17 6.74
CA THR A 151 -11.08 -0.67 6.02
C THR A 151 -10.78 -2.15 6.22
N SER A 152 -11.76 -3.03 6.01
CA SER A 152 -11.56 -4.49 6.06
C SER A 152 -12.42 -5.19 5.01
N GLU A 153 -11.76 -5.98 4.18
CA GLU A 153 -12.32 -6.64 2.99
C GLU A 153 -12.87 -5.70 1.92
N TRP A 154 -12.41 -4.44 1.88
CA TRP A 154 -12.73 -3.53 0.79
C TRP A 154 -11.93 -3.91 -0.48
N SER A 155 -12.37 -3.42 -1.63
CA SER A 155 -11.60 -3.48 -2.89
C SER A 155 -10.67 -2.28 -3.04
N ALA A 156 -9.67 -2.37 -3.91
CA ALA A 156 -8.80 -1.23 -4.22
C ALA A 156 -9.59 -0.04 -4.79
N GLN A 157 -10.64 -0.30 -5.57
CA GLN A 157 -11.52 0.74 -6.10
C GLN A 157 -12.25 1.50 -4.97
N GLN A 158 -12.79 0.79 -3.98
CA GLN A 158 -13.49 1.41 -2.85
C GLN A 158 -12.54 2.20 -1.92
N ILE A 159 -11.33 1.69 -1.70
CA ILE A 159 -10.30 2.39 -0.92
C ILE A 159 -9.83 3.65 -1.65
N THR A 160 -9.67 3.58 -2.99
CA THR A 160 -9.33 4.74 -3.82
C THR A 160 -10.46 5.78 -3.82
N GLU A 161 -11.73 5.34 -3.88
CA GLU A 161 -12.90 6.23 -3.76
C GLU A 161 -12.97 6.92 -2.39
N ALA A 162 -12.65 6.19 -1.31
CA ALA A 162 -12.56 6.76 0.04
C ALA A 162 -11.45 7.80 0.16
N TRP A 163 -10.27 7.56 -0.43
CA TRP A 163 -9.20 8.56 -0.51
C TRP A 163 -9.58 9.77 -1.37
N GLY A 164 -10.20 9.57 -2.53
CA GLY A 164 -10.68 10.68 -3.37
C GLY A 164 -11.78 11.52 -2.72
N ALA A 165 -12.66 10.90 -1.92
CA ALA A 165 -13.62 11.62 -1.09
C ALA A 165 -12.93 12.39 0.06
N ALA A 166 -11.91 11.80 0.69
CA ALA A 166 -11.16 12.44 1.77
C ALA A 166 -10.36 13.65 1.27
N GLU A 167 -9.59 13.50 0.19
CA GLU A 167 -8.78 14.56 -0.43
C GLU A 167 -9.64 15.73 -0.94
N ARG A 168 -10.80 15.45 -1.56
CA ARG A 168 -11.74 16.49 -2.02
C ARG A 168 -12.36 17.30 -0.88
N LEU A 169 -12.41 16.75 0.33
CA LEU A 169 -13.11 17.32 1.47
C LEU A 169 -12.18 17.83 2.58
N ASP A 170 -10.86 17.76 2.38
CA ASP A 170 -9.83 18.05 3.38
C ASP A 170 -10.01 17.21 4.67
N LEU A 171 -10.22 15.91 4.48
CA LEU A 171 -10.45 14.92 5.52
C LEU A 171 -9.35 13.85 5.54
N VAL A 172 -9.24 13.14 6.66
CA VAL A 172 -8.33 11.98 6.84
C VAL A 172 -8.86 10.77 6.06
N GLY A 173 -8.06 10.26 5.13
CA GLY A 173 -8.30 8.99 4.43
C GLY A 173 -7.93 7.76 5.27
N PRO A 174 -8.35 6.53 4.87
CA PRO A 174 -8.06 5.32 5.62
C PRO A 174 -6.57 4.98 5.56
N ILE A 175 -5.92 4.76 6.72
CA ILE A 175 -4.48 4.50 6.80
C ILE A 175 -4.10 3.02 6.64
N VAL A 176 -5.09 2.14 6.76
CA VAL A 176 -4.90 0.68 6.84
C VAL A 176 -6.06 -0.07 6.21
N GLU A 177 -5.75 -1.18 5.56
CA GLU A 177 -6.71 -2.21 5.16
C GLU A 177 -6.43 -3.51 5.95
N GLN A 178 -7.48 -4.23 6.32
CA GLN A 178 -7.42 -5.52 7.02
C GLN A 178 -7.99 -6.63 6.12
N PRO A 179 -7.16 -7.21 5.22
CA PRO A 179 -7.56 -8.26 4.29
C PRO A 179 -7.14 -9.66 4.77
N GLU A 180 -7.78 -10.70 4.23
CA GLU A 180 -7.25 -12.05 4.32
C GLU A 180 -5.91 -12.11 3.58
N TYR A 181 -4.88 -12.66 4.24
CA TYR A 181 -3.61 -12.97 3.57
C TYR A 181 -3.01 -14.25 4.12
N ASN A 182 -2.79 -15.20 3.22
CA ASN A 182 -2.06 -16.44 3.48
C ASN A 182 -1.60 -17.04 2.13
N MET A 183 -0.88 -18.17 2.18
CA MET A 183 -0.36 -18.82 0.97
C MET A 183 -1.43 -19.21 -0.07
N PHE A 184 -2.71 -19.28 0.29
CA PHE A 184 -3.83 -19.55 -0.64
C PHE A 184 -4.64 -18.29 -1.00
N ALA A 185 -4.65 -17.26 -0.15
CA ALA A 185 -5.35 -16.00 -0.36
C ALA A 185 -4.36 -14.83 -0.56
N ARG A 186 -4.02 -14.54 -1.82
CA ARG A 186 -2.93 -13.60 -2.18
C ARG A 186 -3.32 -12.45 -3.10
N HIS A 187 -4.39 -12.59 -3.87
CA HIS A 187 -4.74 -11.69 -4.97
C HIS A 187 -4.84 -10.21 -4.54
N LYS A 188 -5.57 -9.93 -3.45
CA LYS A 188 -5.72 -8.58 -2.91
C LYS A 188 -4.37 -7.93 -2.61
N VAL A 189 -3.58 -8.59 -1.78
CA VAL A 189 -2.31 -8.06 -1.24
C VAL A 189 -1.19 -7.95 -2.30
N GLU A 190 -1.04 -8.95 -3.17
CA GLU A 190 0.11 -9.06 -4.09
C GLU A 190 -0.18 -8.55 -5.53
N SER A 191 -1.43 -8.19 -5.84
CA SER A 191 -1.85 -7.69 -7.15
C SER A 191 -2.76 -6.47 -7.04
N GLU A 192 -3.92 -6.59 -6.38
CA GLU A 192 -4.98 -5.56 -6.40
C GLU A 192 -4.56 -4.26 -5.66
N PHE A 193 -3.89 -4.39 -4.52
CA PHE A 193 -3.51 -3.29 -3.64
C PHE A 193 -2.18 -2.63 -3.99
N LEU A 194 -1.45 -3.11 -5.02
CA LEU A 194 -0.17 -2.54 -5.44
C LEU A 194 -0.20 -1.00 -5.64
N PRO A 195 -1.24 -0.39 -6.25
CA PRO A 195 -1.31 1.07 -6.39
C PRO A 195 -1.49 1.80 -5.06
N LEU A 196 -2.19 1.18 -4.10
CA LEU A 196 -2.54 1.82 -2.83
C LEU A 196 -1.31 2.03 -1.94
N TYR A 197 -0.32 1.14 -2.02
CA TYR A 197 0.94 1.28 -1.28
C TYR A 197 1.71 2.52 -1.73
N THR A 198 1.83 2.74 -3.05
CA THR A 198 2.58 3.88 -3.60
C THR A 198 1.77 5.19 -3.52
N ASN A 199 0.50 5.16 -3.95
CA ASN A 199 -0.33 6.37 -4.04
C ASN A 199 -0.80 6.86 -2.67
N HIS A 200 -1.21 5.92 -1.81
CA HIS A 200 -1.88 6.22 -0.54
C HIS A 200 -1.13 5.73 0.71
N GLY A 201 0.05 5.11 0.56
CA GLY A 201 0.89 4.67 1.69
C GLY A 201 0.16 3.75 2.66
N ILE A 202 -0.81 2.96 2.19
CA ILE A 202 -1.68 2.17 3.06
C ILE A 202 -0.89 1.03 3.72
N GLY A 203 -1.10 0.83 5.03
CA GLY A 203 -0.56 -0.32 5.75
C GLY A 203 -1.51 -1.52 5.67
N LEU A 204 -1.00 -2.73 5.88
CA LEU A 204 -1.84 -3.91 6.07
C LEU A 204 -1.73 -4.50 7.47
N THR A 205 -2.89 -4.83 8.04
CA THR A 205 -3.02 -5.71 9.21
C THR A 205 -3.72 -6.98 8.77
N THR A 206 -2.99 -8.01 8.37
CA THR A 206 -3.60 -9.16 7.68
C THR A 206 -4.18 -10.18 8.65
N TRP A 207 -5.26 -10.86 8.24
CA TRP A 207 -5.91 -11.90 9.06
C TRP A 207 -5.90 -13.29 8.38
N SER A 208 -6.18 -14.32 9.19
CA SER A 208 -6.12 -15.74 8.80
C SER A 208 -4.80 -16.22 8.14
N PRO A 209 -3.61 -15.93 8.71
CA PRO A 209 -2.32 -16.40 8.19
C PRO A 209 -2.19 -17.93 8.13
N LEU A 210 -3.02 -18.65 8.91
CA LEU A 210 -3.06 -20.11 8.96
C LEU A 210 -4.22 -20.73 8.18
N ALA A 211 -5.01 -19.95 7.42
CA ALA A 211 -6.21 -20.39 6.69
C ALA A 211 -7.16 -21.26 7.55
N SER A 212 -7.74 -20.68 8.62
CA SER A 212 -8.51 -21.38 9.67
C SER A 212 -7.82 -22.64 10.27
N GLY A 213 -6.49 -22.69 10.22
CA GLY A 213 -5.64 -23.75 10.75
C GLY A 213 -5.25 -24.83 9.74
N VAL A 214 -5.61 -24.69 8.46
CA VAL A 214 -5.22 -25.63 7.39
C VAL A 214 -3.70 -25.66 7.22
N LEU A 215 -3.05 -24.51 7.22
CA LEU A 215 -1.59 -24.37 7.09
C LEU A 215 -0.79 -24.87 8.31
N THR A 216 -1.43 -25.46 9.32
CA THR A 216 -0.72 -26.16 10.41
C THR A 216 -0.40 -27.63 10.08
N GLY A 217 -0.92 -28.16 8.97
CA GLY A 217 -0.76 -29.58 8.58
C GLY A 217 -1.59 -30.57 9.41
N LYS A 218 -2.36 -30.11 10.41
CA LYS A 218 -3.14 -30.99 11.32
C LYS A 218 -4.25 -31.81 10.63
N TYR A 219 -4.64 -31.44 9.41
CA TYR A 219 -5.65 -32.14 8.60
C TYR A 219 -5.04 -33.15 7.60
N ASN A 220 -3.70 -33.19 7.45
CA ASN A 220 -3.04 -33.98 6.39
C ASN A 220 -3.21 -35.50 6.54
N LYS A 221 -3.74 -35.99 7.68
CA LYS A 221 -4.06 -37.41 7.91
C LYS A 221 -5.49 -37.80 7.49
N GLY A 222 -6.23 -36.91 6.81
CA GLY A 222 -7.62 -37.13 6.39
C GLY A 222 -8.67 -37.08 7.52
N ALA A 223 -8.24 -37.21 8.78
CA ALA A 223 -9.07 -36.94 9.95
C ALA A 223 -9.13 -35.44 10.24
N ILE A 224 -10.34 -34.89 10.26
CA ILE A 224 -10.61 -33.54 10.76
C ILE A 224 -10.96 -33.66 12.25
N PRO A 225 -10.17 -33.08 13.18
CA PRO A 225 -10.55 -33.05 14.59
C PRO A 225 -11.89 -32.31 14.77
N SER A 226 -12.79 -32.90 15.56
CA SER A 226 -14.16 -32.41 15.78
C SER A 226 -14.22 -31.06 16.49
N ASP A 227 -13.17 -30.70 17.22
CA ASP A 227 -12.95 -29.42 17.91
C ASP A 227 -12.32 -28.33 17.00
N SER A 228 -12.01 -28.66 15.74
CA SER A 228 -11.25 -27.76 14.88
C SER A 228 -12.12 -26.73 14.13
N ARG A 229 -11.59 -25.51 13.96
CA ARG A 229 -12.28 -24.40 13.25
C ARG A 229 -12.76 -24.78 11.83
N PHE A 230 -12.01 -25.61 11.12
CA PHE A 230 -12.38 -26.10 9.78
C PHE A 230 -13.61 -27.03 9.77
N ALA A 231 -13.86 -27.76 10.87
CA ALA A 231 -15.10 -28.52 11.05
C ALA A 231 -16.31 -27.61 11.31
N LEU A 232 -16.09 -26.42 11.88
CA LEU A 232 -17.14 -25.44 12.18
C LEU A 232 -17.58 -24.64 10.94
N GLU A 233 -16.64 -24.22 10.09
CA GLU A 233 -16.94 -23.25 9.01
C GLU A 233 -17.37 -23.88 7.67
N ASN A 234 -16.66 -24.86 7.11
CA ASN A 234 -16.77 -25.13 5.66
C ASN A 234 -16.96 -26.59 5.19
N TYR A 235 -16.87 -27.61 6.06
CA TYR A 235 -16.95 -29.01 5.61
C TYR A 235 -18.37 -29.56 5.31
N LYS A 236 -19.40 -28.71 5.34
CA LYS A 236 -20.80 -29.12 5.01
C LYS A 236 -21.07 -29.26 3.52
N ASN A 237 -20.29 -28.62 2.65
CA ASN A 237 -20.46 -28.68 1.20
C ASN A 237 -19.42 -29.61 0.56
N LEU A 238 -19.79 -30.89 0.40
CA LEU A 238 -19.01 -31.96 -0.24
C LEU A 238 -18.70 -31.74 -1.75
N ALA A 239 -18.98 -30.56 -2.30
CA ALA A 239 -19.04 -30.29 -3.73
C ALA A 239 -17.68 -30.28 -4.46
N ASN A 240 -16.54 -30.20 -3.76
CA ASN A 240 -15.21 -30.18 -4.37
C ASN A 240 -14.15 -30.88 -3.49
N ARG A 241 -14.26 -32.20 -3.31
CA ARG A 241 -13.19 -33.00 -2.66
C ARG A 241 -11.83 -32.77 -3.31
N SER A 242 -11.77 -32.69 -4.64
CA SER A 242 -10.55 -32.43 -5.42
C SER A 242 -9.82 -31.13 -5.03
N LEU A 243 -10.54 -30.05 -4.72
CA LEU A 243 -9.92 -28.80 -4.25
C LEU A 243 -9.35 -28.96 -2.83
N VAL A 244 -10.04 -29.71 -1.96
CA VAL A 244 -9.53 -30.01 -0.62
C VAL A 244 -8.30 -30.92 -0.70
N ASP A 245 -8.32 -31.94 -1.54
CA ASP A 245 -7.20 -32.85 -1.76
C ASP A 245 -5.98 -32.12 -2.34
N ASP A 246 -6.17 -31.17 -3.27
CA ASP A 246 -5.09 -30.32 -3.78
C ASP A 246 -4.49 -29.43 -2.68
N VAL A 247 -5.32 -28.79 -1.87
CA VAL A 247 -4.87 -27.97 -0.74
C VAL A 247 -4.09 -28.82 0.27
N LEU A 248 -4.60 -29.99 0.67
CA LEU A 248 -3.92 -30.88 1.61
C LEU A 248 -2.60 -31.44 1.04
N ARG A 249 -2.55 -31.74 -0.26
CA ARG A 249 -1.31 -32.12 -0.97
C ARG A 249 -0.28 -30.99 -0.92
N LYS A 250 -0.69 -29.75 -1.17
CA LYS A 250 0.17 -28.56 -1.10
C LYS A 250 0.68 -28.29 0.32
N VAL A 251 -0.18 -28.33 1.34
CA VAL A 251 0.25 -28.22 2.75
C VAL A 251 1.21 -29.34 3.14
N SER A 252 0.99 -30.57 2.65
CA SER A 252 1.92 -31.68 2.88
C SER A 252 3.27 -31.45 2.20
N GLY A 253 3.29 -30.86 1.00
CA GLY A 253 4.50 -30.48 0.27
C GLY A 253 5.32 -29.36 0.93
N LEU A 254 4.72 -28.53 1.80
CA LEU A 254 5.45 -27.54 2.60
C LEU A 254 6.26 -28.17 3.75
N LYS A 255 5.88 -29.37 4.22
CA LYS A 255 6.51 -29.97 5.41
C LYS A 255 8.02 -30.19 5.26
N PRO A 256 8.55 -30.74 4.15
CA PRO A 256 10.00 -30.86 3.96
C PRO A 256 10.75 -29.52 4.04
N ILE A 257 10.13 -28.41 3.58
CA ILE A 257 10.73 -27.07 3.65
C ILE A 257 10.78 -26.58 5.10
N ALA A 258 9.70 -26.78 5.87
CA ALA A 258 9.67 -26.44 7.29
C ALA A 258 10.67 -27.29 8.11
N ASP A 259 10.79 -28.58 7.79
CA ASP A 259 11.75 -29.50 8.43
C ASP A 259 13.21 -29.12 8.11
N GLU A 260 13.52 -28.73 6.86
CA GLU A 260 14.84 -28.22 6.43
C GLU A 260 15.26 -26.97 7.22
N LEU A 261 14.29 -26.10 7.55
CA LEU A 261 14.50 -24.88 8.34
C LEU A 261 14.43 -25.10 9.86
N GLY A 262 14.02 -26.30 10.31
CA GLY A 262 13.87 -26.61 11.74
C GLY A 262 12.68 -25.93 12.43
N VAL A 263 11.62 -25.56 11.69
CA VAL A 263 10.47 -24.77 12.18
C VAL A 263 9.15 -25.53 12.03
N THR A 264 8.10 -25.09 12.72
CA THR A 264 6.75 -25.65 12.49
C THR A 264 6.11 -25.04 11.24
N LEU A 265 5.19 -25.77 10.60
CA LEU A 265 4.41 -25.23 9.47
C LEU A 265 3.65 -23.95 9.84
N ALA A 266 3.16 -23.85 11.08
CA ALA A 266 2.49 -22.65 11.57
C ALA A 266 3.44 -21.44 11.60
N GLN A 267 4.66 -21.64 12.10
CA GLN A 267 5.71 -20.62 12.10
C GLN A 267 6.10 -20.21 10.68
N LEU A 268 6.30 -21.17 9.78
CA LEU A 268 6.62 -20.92 8.37
C LEU A 268 5.54 -20.06 7.68
N SER A 269 4.26 -20.40 7.85
CA SER A 269 3.15 -19.66 7.23
C SER A 269 2.93 -18.27 7.82
N ILE A 270 3.08 -18.09 9.14
CA ILE A 270 3.01 -16.76 9.77
C ILE A 270 4.19 -15.88 9.32
N ALA A 271 5.40 -16.43 9.29
CA ALA A 271 6.60 -15.73 8.85
C ALA A 271 6.50 -15.30 7.39
N TRP A 272 5.98 -16.16 6.51
CA TRP A 272 5.73 -15.86 5.10
C TRP A 272 4.74 -14.71 4.90
N CYS A 273 3.70 -14.61 5.75
CA CYS A 273 2.80 -13.46 5.72
C CYS A 273 3.52 -12.17 6.18
N ALA A 274 4.35 -12.27 7.23
CA ALA A 274 5.04 -11.14 7.86
C ALA A 274 6.27 -10.62 7.09
N SER A 275 6.83 -11.44 6.18
CA SER A 275 7.96 -11.06 5.31
C SER A 275 7.55 -10.17 4.13
N ASN A 276 6.25 -10.06 3.81
CA ASN A 276 5.78 -9.10 2.81
C ASN A 276 6.00 -7.66 3.34
N PRO A 277 6.72 -6.78 2.61
CA PRO A 277 7.08 -5.45 3.12
C PRO A 277 5.87 -4.54 3.36
N ASN A 278 4.74 -4.77 2.66
CA ASN A 278 3.52 -3.99 2.83
C ASN A 278 2.66 -4.45 4.04
N VAL A 279 3.05 -5.56 4.68
CA VAL A 279 2.36 -6.07 5.87
C VAL A 279 2.99 -5.47 7.13
N SER A 280 2.28 -4.50 7.73
CA SER A 280 2.64 -3.86 8.99
C SER A 280 2.47 -4.83 10.18
N SER A 281 1.40 -5.62 10.20
CA SER A 281 1.17 -6.64 11.24
C SER A 281 0.39 -7.85 10.71
N VAL A 282 0.68 -9.04 11.24
CA VAL A 282 -0.09 -10.26 11.01
C VAL A 282 -0.91 -10.60 12.27
N ILE A 283 -2.23 -10.62 12.14
CA ILE A 283 -3.16 -10.94 13.21
C ILE A 283 -3.19 -12.46 13.42
N THR A 284 -2.66 -12.88 14.57
CA THR A 284 -2.70 -14.26 15.04
C THR A 284 -3.89 -14.47 15.98
N GLY A 285 -4.29 -15.73 16.18
CA GLY A 285 -5.32 -16.12 17.16
C GLY A 285 -4.94 -17.42 17.84
N ALA A 286 -5.28 -17.55 19.12
CA ALA A 286 -4.95 -18.70 19.95
C ALA A 286 -5.99 -18.92 21.05
N THR A 287 -6.14 -20.17 21.49
CA THR A 287 -6.99 -20.56 22.62
C THR A 287 -6.20 -20.97 23.87
N ARG A 288 -4.86 -20.96 23.79
CA ARG A 288 -3.95 -21.33 24.89
C ARG A 288 -2.58 -20.69 24.71
N GLU A 289 -1.89 -20.41 25.81
CA GLU A 289 -0.58 -19.73 25.81
C GLU A 289 0.49 -20.45 24.98
N SER A 290 0.50 -21.78 24.95
CA SER A 290 1.46 -22.55 24.16
C SER A 290 1.35 -22.28 22.65
N GLN A 291 0.17 -21.92 22.15
CA GLN A 291 0.01 -21.47 20.75
C GLN A 291 0.55 -20.06 20.54
N ILE A 292 0.46 -19.16 21.53
CA ILE A 292 1.12 -17.85 21.46
C ILE A 292 2.64 -18.03 21.45
N GLN A 293 3.18 -18.83 22.37
CA GLN A 293 4.62 -19.12 22.45
C GLN A 293 5.16 -19.81 21.18
N GLU A 294 4.36 -20.65 20.51
CA GLU A 294 4.72 -21.24 19.21
C GLU A 294 4.66 -20.19 18.09
N ASN A 295 3.54 -19.47 17.95
CA ASN A 295 3.31 -18.51 16.88
C ASN A 295 4.28 -17.32 16.94
N MET A 296 4.61 -16.83 18.13
CA MET A 296 5.45 -15.63 18.29
C MET A 296 6.90 -15.87 17.81
N LYS A 297 7.38 -17.12 17.82
CA LYS A 297 8.68 -17.50 17.24
C LYS A 297 8.73 -17.39 15.72
N ALA A 298 7.60 -17.20 15.04
CA ALA A 298 7.59 -16.94 13.60
C ALA A 298 8.40 -15.69 13.21
N VAL A 299 8.60 -14.73 14.13
CA VAL A 299 9.47 -13.57 13.86
C VAL A 299 10.92 -13.94 13.60
N ASP A 300 11.41 -15.01 14.26
CA ASP A 300 12.78 -15.51 14.11
C ASP A 300 12.97 -16.31 12.82
N VAL A 301 11.86 -16.70 12.16
CA VAL A 301 11.85 -17.41 10.87
C VAL A 301 11.89 -16.46 9.68
N ILE A 302 11.45 -15.20 9.84
CA ILE A 302 11.43 -14.20 8.74
C ILE A 302 12.81 -14.06 8.05
N PRO A 303 13.96 -13.97 8.76
CA PRO A 303 15.28 -13.89 8.12
C PRO A 303 15.70 -15.16 7.38
N LEU A 304 15.08 -16.31 7.67
CA LEU A 304 15.37 -17.59 7.02
C LEU A 304 14.66 -17.73 5.65
N LEU A 305 13.68 -16.87 5.37
CA LEU A 305 12.92 -16.85 4.11
C LEU A 305 13.70 -16.17 2.97
N THR A 306 14.87 -16.75 2.66
CA THR A 306 15.69 -16.36 1.51
C THR A 306 14.90 -16.52 0.19
N PRO A 307 15.30 -15.83 -0.90
CA PRO A 307 14.65 -15.99 -2.21
C PRO A 307 14.51 -17.45 -2.65
N HIS A 308 15.54 -18.27 -2.42
CA HIS A 308 15.52 -19.71 -2.71
C HIS A 308 14.44 -20.48 -1.91
N VAL A 309 14.24 -20.14 -0.63
CA VAL A 309 13.18 -20.72 0.20
C VAL A 309 11.79 -20.27 -0.27
N LEU A 310 11.64 -19.00 -0.64
CA LEU A 310 10.39 -18.47 -1.19
C LEU A 310 10.03 -19.12 -2.53
N ASP A 311 11.02 -19.38 -3.40
CA ASP A 311 10.82 -20.11 -4.66
C ASP A 311 10.44 -21.58 -4.43
N LYS A 312 11.06 -22.27 -3.46
CA LYS A 312 10.63 -23.62 -3.03
C LYS A 312 9.16 -23.63 -2.58
N ILE A 313 8.75 -22.65 -1.77
CA ILE A 313 7.36 -22.50 -1.31
C ILE A 313 6.43 -22.27 -2.50
N GLU A 314 6.80 -21.41 -3.45
CA GLU A 314 5.98 -21.13 -4.63
C GLU A 314 5.84 -22.35 -5.55
N GLN A 315 6.91 -23.13 -5.75
CA GLN A 315 6.86 -24.37 -6.54
C GLN A 315 5.87 -25.40 -5.98
N VAL A 316 5.69 -25.43 -4.66
CA VAL A 316 4.69 -26.26 -3.98
C VAL A 316 3.28 -25.66 -4.10
N ILE A 317 3.13 -24.39 -3.73
CA ILE A 317 1.83 -23.76 -3.50
C ILE A 317 1.16 -23.31 -4.80
N GLN A 318 1.94 -22.77 -5.74
CA GLN A 318 1.53 -22.38 -7.08
C GLN A 318 0.32 -21.43 -7.08
N SER A 319 0.41 -20.34 -6.31
CA SER A 319 -0.69 -19.39 -6.07
C SER A 319 -0.33 -17.93 -6.32
N LYS A 320 0.89 -17.62 -6.77
CA LYS A 320 1.31 -16.26 -7.11
C LYS A 320 0.31 -15.64 -8.09
N PRO A 321 -0.32 -14.50 -7.75
CA PRO A 321 -1.27 -13.88 -8.65
C PRO A 321 -0.54 -13.39 -9.91
N LYS A 322 -1.14 -13.64 -11.08
CA LYS A 322 -0.71 -12.99 -12.31
C LYS A 322 -1.02 -11.49 -12.19
N ARG A 323 0.01 -10.65 -12.33
CA ARG A 323 -0.17 -9.21 -12.40
C ARG A 323 -0.63 -8.82 -13.80
N PRO A 324 -1.50 -7.79 -13.95
CA PRO A 324 -1.70 -7.14 -15.24
C PRO A 324 -0.35 -6.61 -15.77
N GLU A 325 -0.08 -6.80 -17.07
CA GLU A 325 1.16 -6.36 -17.73
C GLU A 325 1.37 -4.84 -17.66
N SER A 326 0.29 -4.08 -17.45
CA SER A 326 0.27 -2.62 -17.35
C SER A 326 0.81 -2.05 -16.02
N TYR A 327 1.10 -2.88 -15.02
CA TYR A 327 1.79 -2.43 -13.80
C TYR A 327 3.30 -2.60 -13.95
N PRO A 328 4.09 -1.51 -14.08
CA PRO A 328 5.54 -1.63 -14.08
C PRO A 328 5.96 -2.29 -12.77
N SER A 329 6.77 -3.34 -12.89
CA SER A 329 7.36 -3.99 -11.72
C SER A 329 8.21 -2.96 -10.98
N ILE A 330 7.80 -2.60 -9.76
CA ILE A 330 8.64 -1.84 -8.83
C ILE A 330 9.83 -2.71 -8.50
N VAL A 331 10.93 -2.54 -9.24
CA VAL A 331 12.22 -3.12 -8.92
C VAL A 331 12.76 -2.31 -7.75
N HIS A 332 12.65 -2.86 -6.55
CA HIS A 332 13.45 -2.37 -5.43
C HIS A 332 14.91 -2.70 -5.75
N HIS A 333 15.67 -1.69 -6.19
CA HIS A 333 17.12 -1.78 -6.24
C HIS A 333 17.65 -1.88 -4.82
N SER A 334 17.87 -3.12 -4.36
CA SER A 334 18.76 -3.38 -3.25
C SER A 334 20.18 -3.09 -3.71
N GLU A 335 20.82 -2.08 -3.14
CA GLU A 335 22.26 -1.86 -3.33
C GLU A 335 23.03 -3.07 -2.76
N ALA A 336 23.54 -3.93 -3.66
CA ALA A 336 24.41 -5.05 -3.32
C ALA A 336 25.27 -5.43 -4.52
N GLY A 337 26.58 -5.52 -4.32
CA GLY A 337 27.51 -6.12 -5.29
C GLY A 337 28.23 -5.11 -6.18
N ASP A 338 29.39 -4.68 -5.72
CA ASP A 338 30.48 -4.14 -6.54
C ASP A 338 30.95 -5.23 -7.53
N ASP A 339 31.07 -4.92 -8.82
CA ASP A 339 31.81 -5.78 -9.77
C ASP A 339 32.21 -4.98 -11.03
N HIS A 340 33.44 -4.45 -11.03
CA HIS A 340 34.03 -3.74 -12.16
C HIS A 340 34.19 -4.65 -13.39
N LYS A 341 33.56 -4.29 -14.52
CA LYS A 341 33.96 -4.79 -15.85
C LYS A 341 34.20 -3.63 -16.83
N THR A 342 35.47 -3.27 -16.94
CA THR A 342 36.01 -2.44 -18.03
C THR A 342 35.81 -3.11 -19.39
N TYR A 343 35.25 -2.39 -20.35
CA TYR A 343 35.31 -2.73 -21.77
C TYR A 343 36.15 -1.69 -22.53
N THR A 344 37.07 -2.17 -23.36
CA THR A 344 38.02 -1.38 -24.14
C THR A 344 37.42 -0.92 -25.48
N ARG A 345 37.85 0.24 -25.98
CA ARG A 345 37.51 0.81 -27.29
C ARG A 345 38.46 0.32 -28.38
N GLU A 346 37.88 -0.04 -29.53
CA GLU A 346 38.40 -0.16 -30.92
C GLU A 346 37.17 -0.68 -31.73
N GLU A 347 36.86 -0.35 -33.00
CA GLU A 347 37.51 0.48 -34.02
C GLU A 347 36.48 0.91 -35.11
N ASP A 348 36.82 1.95 -35.87
CA ASP A 348 36.45 2.31 -37.26
C ASP A 348 35.02 2.49 -37.83
N ILE A 349 34.89 3.62 -38.55
CA ILE A 349 33.82 4.03 -39.46
C ILE A 349 34.38 4.01 -40.90
N THR A 350 33.72 3.37 -41.89
CA THR A 350 33.90 3.74 -43.32
C THR A 350 32.67 3.52 -44.23
N ASN A 351 32.38 4.54 -45.04
CA ASN A 351 31.87 4.53 -46.43
C ASN A 351 30.49 3.93 -46.83
N ALA A 352 29.51 4.83 -46.93
CA ALA A 352 28.85 5.30 -48.19
C ALA A 352 28.29 4.33 -49.28
N GLY A 353 27.02 4.54 -49.68
CA GLY A 353 26.63 4.52 -51.12
C GLY A 353 25.28 3.94 -51.60
N GLN A 354 24.36 4.84 -52.00
CA GLN A 354 23.31 4.70 -53.07
C GLN A 354 22.08 3.74 -53.00
N LYS A 355 20.92 4.37 -52.70
CA LYS A 355 19.64 4.45 -53.46
C LYS A 355 18.88 3.19 -53.97
N SER A 356 17.74 2.88 -53.33
CA SER A 356 16.41 2.61 -53.97
C SER A 356 15.26 2.47 -52.93
N ARG A 357 13.94 2.50 -53.22
CA ARG A 357 13.12 3.43 -54.06
C ARG A 357 11.57 3.20 -53.83
N ILE A 358 10.82 4.19 -53.28
CA ILE A 358 9.31 4.27 -53.08
C ILE A 358 8.71 3.18 -52.14
N THR A 359 7.70 3.36 -51.26
CA THR A 359 6.53 4.27 -51.17
C THR A 359 6.12 4.73 -49.75
N ASP A 360 5.24 5.75 -49.72
CA ASP A 360 4.29 6.22 -48.68
C ASP A 360 4.79 6.90 -47.38
N GLU A 361 4.85 8.23 -47.50
CA GLU A 361 4.50 9.28 -46.52
C GLU A 361 4.92 9.12 -45.04
N ALA A 362 6.12 9.63 -44.74
CA ALA A 362 6.55 9.95 -43.38
C ALA A 362 6.67 11.48 -43.17
N PHE A 363 6.42 11.91 -41.94
CA PHE A 363 6.43 13.29 -41.47
C PHE A 363 7.76 14.04 -41.69
N SER A 364 7.68 15.35 -41.92
CA SER A 364 8.78 16.33 -41.89
C SER A 364 8.25 17.63 -41.27
N GLU A 365 9.02 18.54 -40.67
CA GLU A 365 10.48 18.75 -40.65
C GLU A 365 11.03 18.93 -39.22
N ALA A 366 12.36 18.78 -39.05
CA ALA A 366 13.06 19.05 -37.79
C ALA A 366 14.14 20.13 -38.00
N ALA A 367 14.33 21.01 -37.01
CA ALA A 367 15.41 21.99 -36.98
C ALA A 367 16.52 21.54 -36.01
N ILE A 368 17.77 21.71 -36.43
CA ILE A 368 18.97 21.33 -35.65
C ILE A 368 19.64 22.61 -35.16
N VAL A 369 20.00 22.67 -33.88
CA VAL A 369 20.90 23.68 -33.31
C VAL A 369 22.06 22.94 -32.67
N GLU A 370 23.28 23.38 -32.99
CA GLU A 370 24.53 22.70 -32.66
C GLU A 370 25.15 23.32 -31.39
N ILE A 371 25.45 22.51 -30.37
CA ILE A 371 26.29 22.89 -29.23
C ILE A 371 27.27 21.74 -28.97
N GLU A 372 28.56 21.99 -29.16
CA GLU A 372 29.60 20.99 -28.98
C GLU A 372 29.92 20.72 -27.50
N ALA A 373 29.59 19.53 -27.00
CA ALA A 373 30.42 18.77 -26.06
C ALA A 373 29.94 17.31 -25.86
N GLY A 374 29.92 16.52 -26.94
CA GLY A 374 30.20 15.09 -26.80
C GLY A 374 29.07 14.13 -26.37
N GLU A 375 27.81 14.35 -26.76
CA GLU A 375 26.86 13.25 -27.07
C GLU A 375 25.72 13.77 -27.97
N ILE A 376 25.20 12.94 -28.88
CA ILE A 376 24.24 13.37 -29.91
C ILE A 376 22.81 13.21 -29.38
N TYR A 377 22.12 14.34 -29.14
CA TYR A 377 20.72 14.36 -28.70
C TYR A 377 19.76 14.58 -29.88
N SER A 378 18.72 13.77 -30.00
CA SER A 378 17.67 13.94 -31.01
C SER A 378 16.46 14.68 -30.46
N LEU A 379 16.19 15.90 -30.94
CA LEU A 379 14.91 16.57 -30.71
C LEU A 379 13.80 15.95 -31.57
N GLN A 380 12.67 15.59 -30.96
CA GLN A 380 11.41 15.36 -31.66
C GLN A 380 10.38 16.41 -31.26
N ARG A 381 9.96 17.22 -32.23
CA ARG A 381 8.88 18.20 -32.06
C ARG A 381 7.52 17.51 -32.21
N ILE A 382 6.81 17.32 -31.10
CA ILE A 382 5.49 16.66 -31.10
C ILE A 382 4.38 17.70 -30.96
N LYS A 383 3.79 18.08 -32.11
CA LYS A 383 2.60 18.94 -32.30
C LYS A 383 2.63 20.36 -31.71
N ASN A 384 2.29 21.34 -32.55
CA ASN A 384 1.54 22.50 -32.06
C ASN A 384 0.15 22.01 -31.64
N THR A 385 -0.33 22.47 -30.48
CA THR A 385 -1.74 22.36 -30.10
C THR A 385 -2.25 23.78 -29.98
N ASP A 386 -2.94 24.28 -31.00
CA ASP A 386 -3.62 25.56 -30.92
C ASP A 386 -4.83 25.40 -29.99
N ILE A 387 -4.81 26.10 -28.86
CA ILE A 387 -5.87 26.09 -27.84
C ILE A 387 -6.71 27.33 -28.08
N GLU A 388 -7.82 27.18 -28.79
CA GLU A 388 -8.63 28.31 -29.30
C GLU A 388 -9.45 29.06 -28.22
N ASP A 389 -9.38 28.67 -26.94
CA ASP A 389 -10.14 29.27 -25.82
C ASP A 389 -9.31 30.23 -24.92
N LEU A 390 -8.19 30.77 -25.42
CA LEU A 390 -7.33 31.73 -24.70
C LEU A 390 -7.04 33.01 -25.50
N ASP A 391 -8.10 33.75 -25.87
CA ASP A 391 -8.11 34.99 -26.69
C ASP A 391 -7.10 36.12 -26.35
N GLU A 392 -6.36 36.06 -25.24
CA GLU A 392 -5.34 37.06 -24.86
C GLU A 392 -3.92 36.50 -24.66
N VAL A 393 -3.71 35.18 -24.80
CA VAL A 393 -2.39 34.55 -24.59
C VAL A 393 -1.85 34.03 -25.92
N GLY A 394 -0.74 34.62 -26.38
CA GLY A 394 -0.10 34.25 -27.64
C GLY A 394 0.36 32.79 -27.69
N SER A 395 0.66 32.31 -28.90
CA SER A 395 0.93 30.90 -29.22
C SER A 395 1.86 30.19 -28.23
N VAL A 396 1.35 29.11 -27.61
CA VAL A 396 2.12 28.25 -26.71
C VAL A 396 2.75 27.11 -27.50
N THR A 397 4.09 27.07 -27.55
CA THR A 397 4.83 25.95 -28.16
C THR A 397 5.33 25.01 -27.05
N LEU A 398 4.95 23.74 -27.14
CA LEU A 398 5.42 22.68 -26.25
C LEU A 398 6.61 21.97 -26.94
N GLU A 399 7.74 21.86 -26.24
CA GLU A 399 8.94 21.19 -26.76
C GLU A 399 9.40 20.09 -25.81
N LEU A 400 9.66 18.91 -26.36
CA LEU A 400 10.09 17.72 -25.64
C LEU A 400 11.62 17.61 -25.65
N PHE A 401 12.19 17.26 -24.49
CA PHE A 401 13.61 16.93 -24.36
C PHE A 401 13.74 15.53 -23.74
N THR A 402 14.82 14.83 -24.05
CA THR A 402 15.20 13.55 -23.45
C THR A 402 16.70 13.53 -23.19
N MET A 403 17.13 12.96 -22.05
CA MET A 403 18.54 12.78 -21.72
C MET A 403 18.86 11.29 -21.59
N GLY A 404 20.04 10.87 -22.08
CA GLY A 404 20.37 9.49 -22.47
C GLY A 404 20.45 8.44 -21.37
N ASN A 405 20.03 8.75 -20.14
CA ASN A 405 20.18 7.89 -18.96
C ASN A 405 18.87 7.81 -18.13
N GLY A 406 17.83 8.54 -18.52
CA GLY A 406 16.53 8.62 -17.85
C GLY A 406 15.67 9.71 -18.49
N GLU A 407 14.41 9.39 -18.80
CA GLU A 407 13.50 10.30 -19.50
C GLU A 407 13.14 11.52 -18.62
N VAL A 408 13.65 12.71 -18.98
CA VAL A 408 13.26 13.99 -18.36
C VAL A 408 12.55 14.86 -19.38
N LEU A 409 11.22 14.71 -19.43
CA LEU A 409 10.33 15.53 -20.23
C LEU A 409 10.23 16.93 -19.59
N MET A 410 10.52 17.99 -20.34
CA MET A 410 10.35 19.37 -19.89
C MET A 410 9.28 20.08 -20.74
N PHE A 411 8.85 21.26 -20.30
CA PHE A 411 7.92 22.12 -21.02
C PHE A 411 8.42 23.57 -20.96
N GLY A 412 8.44 24.26 -22.10
CA GLY A 412 8.68 25.69 -22.18
C GLY A 412 7.44 26.42 -22.71
N ILE A 413 7.42 27.76 -22.61
CA ILE A 413 6.52 28.62 -23.37
C ILE A 413 7.34 29.64 -24.14
N ASN A 414 7.05 29.78 -25.42
CA ASN A 414 7.63 30.81 -26.29
C ASN A 414 6.63 31.96 -26.52
N SER A 415 6.38 32.78 -25.49
CA SER A 415 5.48 33.93 -25.63
C SER A 415 6.19 35.10 -26.30
N THR A 416 5.86 35.38 -27.56
CA THR A 416 6.33 36.58 -28.28
C THR A 416 5.76 37.89 -27.71
N ASN A 417 4.67 37.80 -26.93
CA ASN A 417 4.10 38.93 -26.19
C ASN A 417 4.58 38.95 -24.74
N SER A 418 5.08 40.12 -24.30
CA SER A 418 5.63 40.39 -22.95
C SER A 418 4.59 40.46 -21.81
N CYS A 419 3.40 39.89 -22.01
CA CYS A 419 2.24 40.03 -21.11
C CYS A 419 2.36 39.28 -19.77
N PHE A 420 3.39 38.46 -19.57
CA PHE A 420 3.63 37.76 -18.29
C PHE A 420 4.23 38.65 -17.19
N SER A 421 4.55 39.92 -17.49
CA SER A 421 4.92 40.93 -16.50
C SER A 421 3.73 41.86 -16.17
N GLY A 422 2.94 41.50 -15.13
CA GLY A 422 1.97 42.42 -14.52
C GLY A 422 0.48 42.26 -14.90
N GLY A 423 0.03 41.08 -15.32
CA GLY A 423 -1.38 40.79 -15.64
C GLY A 423 -2.32 40.64 -14.43
N SER A 424 -3.63 40.83 -14.66
CA SER A 424 -4.64 40.81 -13.59
C SER A 424 -4.87 39.42 -12.97
N SER A 425 -5.50 39.35 -11.80
CA SER A 425 -5.76 38.10 -11.05
C SER A 425 -6.55 37.03 -11.81
N LYS A 426 -7.23 37.40 -12.92
CA LYS A 426 -7.94 36.45 -13.80
C LYS A 426 -6.97 35.69 -14.71
N GLN A 427 -6.02 36.40 -15.32
CA GLN A 427 -4.99 35.81 -16.20
C GLN A 427 -4.07 34.86 -15.41
N ALA A 428 -3.61 35.27 -14.22
CA ALA A 428 -2.83 34.41 -13.33
C ALA A 428 -3.56 33.11 -12.90
N ARG A 429 -4.90 33.11 -12.90
CA ARG A 429 -5.72 31.92 -12.60
C ARG A 429 -5.80 31.01 -13.81
N GLN A 430 -6.12 31.55 -14.99
CA GLN A 430 -6.13 30.81 -16.26
C GLN A 430 -4.77 30.14 -16.54
N THR A 431 -3.66 30.85 -16.29
CA THR A 431 -2.31 30.26 -16.40
C THR A 431 -2.10 29.10 -15.44
N LYS A 432 -2.57 29.19 -14.18
CA LYS A 432 -2.47 28.08 -13.20
C LYS A 432 -3.32 26.87 -13.59
N ASP A 433 -4.53 27.10 -14.08
CA ASP A 433 -5.43 26.02 -14.49
C ASP A 433 -4.90 25.31 -15.75
N PHE A 434 -4.40 26.05 -16.75
CA PHE A 434 -3.68 25.49 -17.90
C PHE A 434 -2.47 24.63 -17.49
N TRP A 435 -1.60 25.14 -16.61
CA TRP A 435 -0.44 24.37 -16.13
C TRP A 435 -0.83 23.12 -15.33
N ARG A 436 -1.99 23.13 -14.67
CA ARG A 436 -2.53 21.97 -13.97
C ARG A 436 -2.97 20.88 -14.96
N GLU A 437 -3.67 21.25 -16.01
CA GLU A 437 -4.10 20.31 -17.05
C GLU A 437 -2.92 19.75 -17.85
N ALA A 438 -1.97 20.60 -18.26
CA ALA A 438 -0.73 20.16 -18.92
C ALA A 438 0.05 19.15 -18.06
N ARG A 439 0.14 19.37 -16.73
CA ARG A 439 0.78 18.43 -15.80
C ARG A 439 0.01 17.12 -15.65
N ILE A 440 -1.32 17.15 -15.68
CA ILE A 440 -2.14 15.93 -15.65
C ILE A 440 -1.90 15.10 -16.93
N LEU A 441 -1.93 15.74 -18.10
CA LEU A 441 -1.64 15.10 -19.39
C LEU A 441 -0.22 14.50 -19.43
N ALA A 442 0.79 15.24 -18.95
CA ALA A 442 2.16 14.76 -18.86
C ALA A 442 2.28 13.49 -18.00
N ASN A 443 1.74 13.52 -16.78
CA ASN A 443 1.79 12.40 -15.84
C ASN A 443 0.99 11.18 -16.32
N LEU A 444 -0.07 11.37 -17.12
CA LEU A 444 -0.87 10.28 -17.70
C LEU A 444 -0.10 9.47 -18.75
N HIS A 445 0.84 10.09 -19.46
CA HIS A 445 1.60 9.46 -20.54
C HIS A 445 3.03 9.07 -20.13
N HIS A 446 3.68 9.85 -19.28
CA HIS A 446 5.05 9.59 -18.80
C HIS A 446 5.14 9.85 -17.27
N PRO A 447 5.21 8.82 -16.42
CA PRO A 447 5.09 9.00 -14.97
C PRO A 447 6.35 9.52 -14.25
N ASN A 448 7.50 9.63 -14.94
CA ASN A 448 8.78 10.08 -14.38
C ASN A 448 9.12 11.55 -14.68
N VAL A 449 8.12 12.35 -15.07
CA VAL A 449 8.31 13.69 -15.64
C VAL A 449 8.55 14.78 -14.60
N VAL A 450 9.54 15.65 -14.87
CA VAL A 450 9.85 16.84 -14.08
C VAL A 450 9.52 18.09 -14.90
N ALA A 451 8.33 18.65 -14.67
CA ALA A 451 7.91 19.88 -15.33
C ALA A 451 8.62 21.12 -14.73
N PHE A 452 9.26 21.91 -15.59
CA PHE A 452 9.83 23.22 -15.27
C PHE A 452 8.94 24.34 -15.85
N TYR A 453 9.08 25.55 -15.31
CA TYR A 453 8.27 26.71 -15.70
C TYR A 453 9.18 27.92 -15.91
N GLY A 454 9.19 28.49 -17.12
CA GLY A 454 10.00 29.66 -17.46
C GLY A 454 9.87 30.05 -18.93
N THR A 455 10.49 31.15 -19.33
CA THR A 455 10.70 31.46 -20.75
C THR A 455 11.74 30.50 -21.32
N MET A 456 11.71 30.24 -22.63
CA MET A 456 12.67 29.33 -23.28
C MET A 456 14.14 29.63 -22.92
N ALA A 457 14.53 30.91 -22.87
CA ALA A 457 15.87 31.31 -22.43
C ALA A 457 16.23 30.81 -21.02
N THR A 458 15.28 30.88 -20.08
CA THR A 458 15.47 30.40 -18.70
C THR A 458 15.65 28.88 -18.65
N VAL A 459 14.90 28.14 -19.48
CA VAL A 459 14.97 26.68 -19.56
C VAL A 459 16.30 26.23 -20.18
N THR A 460 16.78 26.92 -21.23
CA THR A 460 18.09 26.65 -21.84
C THR A 460 19.25 26.95 -20.89
N GLU A 461 19.20 28.05 -20.14
CA GLU A 461 20.21 28.39 -19.14
C GLU A 461 20.24 27.38 -17.97
N TYR A 462 19.08 26.82 -17.60
CA TYR A 462 18.98 25.74 -16.63
C TYR A 462 19.63 24.43 -17.14
N MET A 463 19.41 24.07 -18.41
CA MET A 463 20.01 22.89 -19.06
C MET A 463 21.54 22.94 -19.06
N VAL A 464 22.13 24.09 -19.39
CA VAL A 464 23.60 24.27 -19.41
C VAL A 464 24.18 24.08 -18.00
N ASN A 465 23.56 24.69 -16.98
CA ASN A 465 24.02 24.55 -15.59
C ASN A 465 23.82 23.12 -15.04
N TYR A 466 22.73 22.44 -15.38
CA TYR A 466 22.48 21.07 -14.92
C TYR A 466 23.47 20.06 -15.54
N SER A 467 23.81 20.24 -16.82
CA SER A 467 24.81 19.43 -17.51
C SER A 467 26.21 19.61 -16.89
N LEU A 468 26.60 20.85 -16.55
CA LEU A 468 27.88 21.17 -15.91
C LEU A 468 28.03 20.58 -14.48
N VAL A 469 26.93 20.44 -13.73
CA VAL A 469 26.93 19.92 -12.35
C VAL A 469 27.00 18.38 -12.29
N SER A 470 26.61 17.68 -13.35
CA SER A 470 26.75 16.20 -13.41
C SER A 470 28.22 15.73 -13.49
N GLY A 471 29.15 16.66 -13.76
CA GLY A 471 30.57 16.41 -14.00
C GLY A 471 31.54 16.65 -12.83
N ARG A 472 31.13 16.49 -11.54
CA ARG A 472 31.96 16.15 -10.35
C ARG A 472 31.22 16.44 -9.02
N GLU A 473 31.50 15.59 -8.03
CA GLU A 473 31.20 15.74 -6.58
C GLU A 473 29.73 15.97 -6.15
N LYS A 474 29.10 14.87 -5.71
CA LYS A 474 28.02 14.93 -4.70
C LYS A 474 28.58 15.48 -3.38
N THR A 475 28.28 16.72 -3.02
CA THR A 475 28.09 17.14 -1.61
C THR A 475 27.06 18.29 -1.50
N ASP A 476 26.16 18.17 -0.53
CA ASP A 476 25.43 19.22 0.17
C ASP A 476 24.93 20.45 -0.62
N LYS A 477 23.80 20.32 -1.37
CA LYS A 477 23.04 21.51 -1.83
C LYS A 477 21.55 21.35 -2.23
N ILE A 478 20.90 20.21 -1.95
CA ILE A 478 19.47 20.03 -2.28
C ILE A 478 18.53 20.70 -1.26
N ASP A 479 18.94 20.88 0.00
CA ASP A 479 18.07 21.41 1.06
C ASP A 479 17.99 22.96 1.16
N THR A 480 18.76 23.73 0.39
CA THR A 480 18.80 25.20 0.52
C THR A 480 17.88 26.00 -0.43
N TRP A 481 17.07 25.35 -1.27
CA TRP A 481 16.19 26.04 -2.23
C TRP A 481 14.69 25.72 -2.12
N ARG A 482 14.27 25.07 -1.02
CA ARG A 482 12.84 25.02 -0.62
C ARG A 482 12.31 26.35 -0.06
N SER A 483 13.13 27.40 -0.01
CA SER A 483 12.81 28.71 0.56
C SER A 483 13.26 29.87 -0.34
N ALA A 484 12.64 29.99 -1.52
CA ALA A 484 12.67 31.21 -2.33
C ALA A 484 11.25 31.83 -2.35
N PRO A 485 11.01 32.97 -1.67
CA PRO A 485 9.73 33.64 -1.71
C PRO A 485 9.62 34.46 -3.00
N PHE A 486 8.77 34.03 -3.94
CA PHE A 486 8.35 34.91 -5.02
C PHE A 486 7.35 35.93 -4.46
N ILE A 487 7.86 37.15 -4.29
CA ILE A 487 7.12 38.34 -3.89
C ILE A 487 6.61 39.04 -5.16
N PHE A 488 5.29 39.30 -5.17
CA PHE A 488 4.45 39.90 -6.22
C PHE A 488 4.20 39.05 -7.48
#